data_AF-J3JCR8-F1
#
_entry.id   AF-J3JCR8-F1
#
_cell.length_a   1.000
_cell.length_b   1.000
_cell.length_c   1.000
_cell.angle_alpha   90.00
_cell.angle_beta   90.00
_cell.angle_gamma   90.00
#
_symmetry.space_group_name_H-M   'P 1'
#
loop_
_entity.id
_entity.type
_entity.pdbx_description
1 polymer ?
#
loop_
_entity_poly.entity_id
_entity_poly.type
_entity_poly.pdbx_seq_one_letter_code
_entity_poly.pdbx_strand_id
1 'polypeptide(L)' 'MRESSADVLSYLANSGISLGTELEVVETAPFGMITCKVRTTEKPLSLPTDVATDIYVSRPAEPAENEHRQYNEA' A
#
# COMPACT_ATOMS: atom_id res chain seq x y z
N MET A 1 -1.47 -20.28 -15.76
CA MET A 1 -0.33 -19.35 -15.63
C MET A 1 -0.90 -17.95 -15.74
N ARG A 2 -0.81 -17.12 -14.70
CA ARG A 2 -1.08 -15.69 -14.87
C ARG A 2 0.17 -15.08 -15.48
N GLU A 3 0.05 -14.43 -16.62
CA GLU A 3 1.15 -13.74 -17.27
C GLU A 3 1.37 -12.42 -16.55
N SER A 4 2.16 -12.45 -15.47
CA SER A 4 2.70 -11.22 -14.88
C SER A 4 3.76 -10.72 -15.86
N SER A 5 3.46 -9.66 -16.61
CA SER A 5 4.42 -9.12 -17.56
C SER A 5 5.66 -8.60 -16.82
N ALA A 6 6.85 -8.93 -17.33
CA ALA A 6 8.11 -8.46 -16.76
C ALA A 6 8.17 -6.92 -16.70
N ASP A 7 7.47 -6.24 -17.61
CA ASP A 7 7.32 -4.79 -17.64
C ASP A 7 6.57 -4.24 -16.42
N VAL A 8 5.48 -4.89 -16.00
CA VAL A 8 4.71 -4.47 -14.81
C VAL A 8 5.55 -4.65 -13.55
N LEU A 9 6.24 -5.78 -13.40
CA LEU A 9 7.12 -6.02 -12.26
C LEU A 9 8.27 -5.00 -12.23
N SER A 10 8.86 -4.71 -13.39
CA SER A 10 9.92 -3.70 -13.52
C SER A 10 9.41 -2.30 -13.16
N TYR A 11 8.21 -1.94 -13.59
CA TYR A 11 7.55 -0.68 -13.23
C TYR A 11 7.33 -0.57 -11.71
N LEU A 12 6.81 -1.62 -11.08
CA LEU A 12 6.59 -1.65 -9.63
C LEU A 12 7.92 -1.49 -8.86
N ALA A 13 8.95 -2.23 -9.26
CA ALA A 13 10.28 -2.15 -8.67
C ALA A 13 10.89 -0.74 -8.79
N ASN A 14 10.82 -0.14 -9.98
CA ASN A 14 11.31 1.23 -10.21
C ASN A 14 10.52 2.28 -9.40
N SER A 15 9.27 1.97 -9.08
CA SER A 15 8.41 2.82 -8.25
C SER A 15 8.60 2.59 -6.74
N GLY A 16 9.56 1.75 -6.34
CA GLY A 16 9.84 1.45 -4.93
C GLY A 16 8.94 0.38 -4.31
N ILE A 17 8.14 -0.32 -5.11
CA ILE A 17 7.31 -1.43 -4.68
C ILE A 17 8.06 -2.74 -4.80
N SER A 18 8.18 -3.43 -3.68
CA SER A 18 8.73 -4.77 -3.56
C SER A 18 7.95 -5.53 -2.48
N LEU A 19 8.24 -6.83 -2.33
CA LEU A 19 7.63 -7.59 -1.24
C LEU A 19 8.04 -7.02 0.11
N GLY A 20 7.07 -6.84 1.00
CA GLY A 20 7.26 -6.21 2.31
C GLY A 20 7.16 -4.67 2.29
N THR A 21 6.98 -4.04 1.13
CA THR A 21 6.71 -2.60 1.06
C THR A 21 5.33 -2.29 1.65
N GLU A 22 5.30 -1.33 2.57
CA GLU A 22 4.06 -0.79 3.14
C GLU A 22 3.42 0.24 2.20
N LEU A 23 2.13 0.06 1.95
CA LEU A 23 1.33 0.89 1.06
C LEU A 23 0.11 1.43 1.83
N GLU A 24 -0.22 2.69 1.57
CA GLU A 24 -1.43 3.32 2.09
C GLU A 24 -2.29 3.78 0.90
N VAL A 25 -3.52 3.29 0.80
CA VAL A 25 -4.44 3.75 -0.25
C VAL A 25 -4.94 5.14 0.12
N VAL A 26 -4.61 6.14 -0.69
CA VAL A 26 -5.03 7.54 -0.45
C VAL A 26 -6.24 7.93 -1.27
N GLU A 27 -6.43 7.33 -2.44
CA GLU A 27 -7.56 7.61 -3.33
C GLU A 27 -7.95 6.39 -4.16
N THR A 28 -9.26 6.20 -4.34
CA THR A 28 -9.82 5.26 -5.33
C THR A 28 -10.67 6.04 -6.33
N ALA A 29 -10.15 6.18 -7.55
CA ALA A 29 -10.85 6.91 -8.59
C ALA A 29 -11.92 6.01 -9.24
N PRO A 30 -13.12 6.54 -9.52
CA PRO A 30 -14.23 5.77 -10.09
C PRO A 30 -13.98 5.25 -11.51
N PHE A 31 -12.87 5.64 -12.14
CA PHE A 31 -12.49 5.26 -13.50
C PHE A 31 -11.40 4.18 -13.56
N GLY A 32 -11.10 3.54 -12.42
CA GLY A 32 -10.20 2.39 -12.39
C GLY A 32 -8.74 2.74 -12.11
N MET A 33 -8.49 3.79 -11.35
CA MET A 33 -7.15 4.10 -10.82
C MET A 33 -7.18 4.07 -9.30
N ILE A 34 -6.12 3.52 -8.72
CA ILE A 34 -5.91 3.50 -7.27
C ILE A 34 -4.61 4.25 -7.01
N THR A 35 -4.68 5.31 -6.21
CA THR A 35 -3.48 6.04 -5.81
C THR A 35 -3.09 5.58 -4.42
N CYS A 36 -1.84 5.14 -4.29
CA CYS A 36 -1.24 4.67 -3.06
C CYS A 36 -0.04 5.55 -2.69
N LYS A 37 0.12 5.86 -1.42
CA LYS A 37 1.37 6.35 -0.89
C LYS A 37 2.27 5.15 -0.56
N VAL A 38 3.48 5.16 -1.12
CA VAL A 38 4.49 4.13 -0.83
C VAL A 38 5.38 4.66 0.29
N ARG A 39 5.50 3.93 1.41
CA ARG A 39 6.21 4.46 2.58
C ARG A 39 7.68 4.82 2.32
N THR A 40 8.31 4.11 1.40
CA THR A 40 9.73 4.30 1.02
C THR A 40 9.96 5.47 0.06
N THR A 41 8.89 6.10 -0.45
CA THR A 41 9.00 7.18 -1.44
C THR A 41 8.14 8.37 -1.04
N GLU A 42 8.56 9.58 -1.43
CA GLU A 42 7.79 10.79 -1.13
C GLU A 42 6.60 11.01 -2.07
N LYS A 43 6.63 10.40 -3.26
CA LYS A 43 5.61 10.60 -4.29
C LYS A 43 4.54 9.51 -4.23
N PRO A 44 3.25 9.88 -4.33
CA PRO A 44 2.19 8.89 -4.52
C PRO A 44 2.38 8.14 -5.84
N LEU A 45 2.00 6.87 -5.84
CA LEU A 45 1.97 6.00 -7.00
C LEU A 45 0.53 5.75 -7.43
N SER A 46 0.21 5.99 -8.69
CA SER A 46 -1.09 5.67 -9.26
C SER A 46 -1.01 4.36 -10.05
N LEU A 47 -1.84 3.41 -9.67
CA LEU A 47 -1.92 2.08 -10.25
C LEU A 47 -3.25 1.91 -10.99
N PRO A 48 -3.21 1.39 -12.23
CA PRO A 48 -4.39 0.84 -12.87
C PRO A 48 -5.02 -0.28 -12.02
N THR A 49 -6.34 -0.40 -12.04
CA THR A 49 -7.08 -1.37 -11.20
C THR A 49 -6.76 -2.82 -11.54
N ASP A 50 -6.50 -3.11 -12.82
CA ASP A 50 -6.06 -4.44 -13.27
C ASP A 50 -4.71 -4.81 -12.64
N VAL A 51 -3.75 -3.89 -12.64
CA VAL A 51 -2.45 -4.07 -11.96
C VAL A 51 -2.64 -4.21 -10.45
N ALA A 52 -3.45 -3.35 -9.84
CA ALA A 52 -3.68 -3.38 -8.38
C ALA A 52 -4.36 -4.67 -7.91
N THR A 53 -5.23 -5.27 -8.74
CA THR A 53 -5.92 -6.54 -8.43
C THR A 53 -4.96 -7.72 -8.33
N ASP A 54 -3.80 -7.64 -8.98
CA ASP A 54 -2.75 -8.66 -8.92
C ASP A 54 -1.76 -8.45 -7.76
N ILE A 55 -1.87 -7.35 -7.00
CA ILE A 55 -1.03 -7.07 -5.84
C ILE A 55 -1.73 -7.53 -4.57
N TYR A 56 -1.21 -8.60 -3.98
CA TYR A 56 -1.72 -9.13 -2.71
C TYR A 56 -1.01 -8.47 -1.52
N VAL A 57 -1.82 -7.92 -0.61
CA VAL A 57 -1.32 -7.25 0.60
C VAL A 57 -1.85 -7.94 1.86
N SER A 58 -1.07 -7.86 2.93
CA SER A 58 -1.54 -8.17 4.28
C SER A 58 -1.87 -6.87 5.00
N ARG A 59 -2.83 -6.90 5.94
CA ARG A 59 -3.03 -5.74 6.82
C ARG A 59 -1.77 -5.53 7.66
N PRO A 60 -1.32 -4.27 7.87
CA PRO A 60 -0.25 -4.01 8.81
C PRO A 60 -0.65 -4.53 10.18
N ALA A 61 0.32 -4.99 10.97
CA ALA A 61 0.07 -5.32 12.36
C ALA A 61 -0.46 -4.08 13.07
N GLU A 62 -1.58 -4.21 13.79
CA GLU A 62 -2.08 -3.11 14.62
C GLU A 62 -0.97 -2.73 15.61
N PRO A 63 -0.53 -1.46 15.65
CA PRO A 63 0.40 -1.04 16.68
C PRO A 63 -0.30 -1.28 18.02
N ALA A 64 0.37 -1.99 18.94
CA ALA A 64 -0.17 -2.24 20.26
C ALA A 64 -0.55 -0.90 20.90
N GLU A 65 -1.84 -0.66 21.12
CA GLU A 65 -2.36 0.47 21.87
C GLU A 65 -1.92 0.31 23.34
N ASN A 66 -0.68 0.71 23.62
CA ASN A 66 -0.21 0.89 24.98
C ASN A 66 -0.12 2.40 25.24
N GLU A 67 -0.73 2.82 26.36
CA GLU A 67 -0.59 4.13 27.04
C GLU A 67 -1.67 5.20 26.78
N HIS A 68 -2.78 5.13 27.54
CA HIS A 68 -3.17 6.18 28.50
C HIS A 68 -4.49 5.80 29.23
N ARG A 69 -4.42 4.86 30.17
CA ARG A 69 -5.35 4.88 31.31
C ARG A 69 -4.69 5.73 32.39
N GLN A 70 -4.84 7.05 32.31
CA GLN A 70 -4.68 7.87 33.50
C GLN A 70 -5.81 7.47 34.45
N TYR A 71 -5.42 6.81 35.55
CA TYR A 71 -6.28 6.58 36.68
C TYR A 71 -6.62 7.96 37.26
N ASN A 72 -7.85 8.41 37.06
CA ASN A 72 -8.35 9.58 37.75
C ASN A 72 -8.66 9.16 39.20
N GLU A 73 -7.72 9.40 40.11
CA GLU A 73 -8.03 9.52 41.53
C GLU A 73 -8.61 10.91 41.77
N ALA A 74 -9.90 10.97 42.13
CA ALA A 74 -10.54 12.10 42.80
C ALA A 74 -11.73 11.60 43.63
#